data_AF-A0A7Z9L8D3-F1
#
_entry.id   AF-A0A7Z9L8D3-F1
#
_cell.length_a   1.000
_cell.length_b   1.000
_cell.length_c   1.000
_cell.angle_alpha   90.00
_cell.angle_beta   90.00
_cell.angle_gamma   90.00
#
_symmetry.space_group_name_H-M   'P 1'
#
loop_
_entity.id
_entity.type
_entity.pdbx_description
1 polymer ?
#
loop_
_entity_poly.entity_id
_entity_poly.type
_entity_poly.pdbx_seq_one_letter_code
_entity_poly.pdbx_strand_id
1 'polypeptide(L)' 'MTTHREFLTAFAAICVCAFPLQPGSAAEPTTKEVDVVIYGGTSAGVMAAVQVRRMGKSCVLIEPGRHLGGLSSSGLG' A
#
# COMPACT_ATOMS: atom_id res chain seq x y z
N MET A 1 -43.19 15.09 -13.75
CA MET A 1 -42.18 15.06 -12.66
C MET A 1 -42.04 13.65 -12.07
N THR A 2 -41.91 12.61 -12.89
CA THR A 2 -41.87 11.19 -12.41
C THR A 2 -40.77 10.35 -13.06
N THR A 3 -40.15 10.81 -14.15
CA THR A 3 -39.18 10.02 -14.93
C THR A 3 -37.75 10.05 -14.37
N HIS A 4 -37.33 11.13 -13.70
CA HIS A 4 -35.96 11.27 -13.17
C HIS A 4 -35.71 10.46 -11.89
N ARG A 5 -36.75 10.13 -11.12
CA ARG A 5 -36.61 9.38 -9.87
C ARG A 5 -36.41 7.89 -10.14
N GLU A 6 -37.19 7.33 -11.06
CA GLU A 6 -37.09 5.92 -11.52
C GLU A 6 -35.70 5.59 -12.10
N PHE A 7 -35.14 6.49 -12.92
CA PHE A 7 -33.80 6.33 -13.51
C PHE A 7 -32.68 6.34 -12.46
N LEU A 8 -32.84 7.13 -11.39
CA LEU A 8 -31.84 7.26 -10.34
C LEU A 8 -31.85 6.05 -9.39
N THR A 9 -33.02 5.49 -9.07
CA THR A 9 -33.13 4.25 -8.28
C THR A 9 -32.68 3.02 -9.05
N ALA A 10 -32.95 2.95 -10.37
CA ALA A 10 -32.49 1.84 -11.21
C ALA A 10 -30.96 1.82 -11.36
N PHE A 11 -30.32 3.01 -11.48
CA PHE A 11 -28.87 3.11 -11.56
C PHE A 11 -28.18 2.73 -10.25
N ALA A 12 -28.76 3.11 -9.10
CA ALA A 12 -28.24 2.76 -7.78
C ALA A 12 -28.35 1.24 -7.49
N ALA A 13 -29.41 0.57 -7.92
CA ALA A 13 -29.61 -0.86 -7.70
C ALA A 13 -28.62 -1.75 -8.49
N ILE A 14 -28.24 -1.33 -9.71
CA ILE A 14 -27.28 -2.06 -10.55
C ILE A 14 -25.86 -2.01 -9.97
N CYS A 15 -25.48 -0.92 -9.30
CA CYS A 15 -24.16 -0.80 -8.67
C CYS A 15 -24.00 -1.67 -7.41
N VAL A 16 -25.09 -1.96 -6.68
CA VAL A 16 -25.02 -2.70 -5.40
C VAL A 16 -24.96 -4.22 -5.61
N CYS A 17 -25.51 -4.76 -6.71
CA CYS A 17 -25.54 -6.20 -6.97
C CYS A 17 -24.27 -6.74 -7.67
N ALA A 18 -23.47 -5.88 -8.31
CA ALA A 18 -22.31 -6.30 -9.12
C ALA A 18 -21.00 -6.44 -8.33
N PHE A 19 -21.00 -6.16 -7.03
CA PHE A 19 -19.81 -6.27 -6.17
C PHE A 19 -20.04 -7.36 -5.12
N PRO A 20 -19.83 -8.65 -5.45
CA PRO A 20 -19.71 -9.68 -4.41
C PRO A 20 -18.75 -9.22 -3.31
N LEU A 21 -19.27 -9.14 -2.08
CA LEU A 21 -18.50 -9.02 -0.85
C LEU A 21 -17.63 -10.28 -0.74
N GLN A 22 -16.40 -10.20 -1.24
CA GLN A 22 -15.43 -11.26 -1.01
C GLN A 22 -15.05 -11.20 0.48
N PRO A 23 -15.32 -12.26 1.27
CA PRO A 23 -14.84 -12.30 2.65
C PRO A 23 -13.31 -12.22 2.60
N GLY A 24 -12.75 -11.24 3.31
CA GLY A 24 -11.31 -11.04 3.38
C GLY A 24 -10.66 -12.31 3.88
N SER A 25 -9.96 -13.01 2.99
CA SER A 25 -9.15 -14.17 3.34
C SER A 25 -8.15 -13.72 4.42
N ALA A 26 -8.25 -14.31 5.61
CA ALA A 26 -7.24 -14.13 6.65
C ALA A 26 -5.93 -14.68 6.08
N ALA A 27 -5.06 -13.76 5.65
CA ALA A 27 -3.78 -14.12 5.04
C ALA A 27 -2.97 -14.91 6.08
N GLU A 28 -2.62 -16.15 5.73
CA GLU A 28 -1.63 -16.90 6.50
C GLU A 28 -0.34 -16.08 6.63
N PRO A 29 0.38 -16.21 7.75
CA PRO A 29 1.66 -15.53 7.94
C PRO A 29 2.65 -15.99 6.87
N THR A 30 2.78 -15.19 5.81
CA THR A 30 3.72 -15.45 4.72
C THR A 30 5.12 -15.03 5.16
N THR A 31 5.97 -16.02 5.44
CA THR A 31 7.40 -15.78 5.61
C THR A 31 7.97 -15.39 4.25
N LYS A 32 8.49 -14.16 4.15
CA LYS A 32 9.15 -13.66 2.95
C LYS A 32 10.66 -13.80 3.11
N GLU A 33 11.25 -14.70 2.33
CA GLU A 33 12.69 -14.78 2.17
C GLU A 33 13.19 -13.59 1.36
N VAL A 34 14.15 -12.85 1.92
CA VAL A 34 14.83 -11.73 1.25
C VAL A 34 16.30 -11.69 1.61
N ASP A 35 17.13 -11.18 0.68
CA ASP A 35 18.57 -11.11 0.89
C ASP A 35 18.95 -10.08 1.99
N VAL A 36 18.20 -8.97 2.08
CA VAL A 36 18.51 -7.87 3.01
C VAL A 36 17.24 -7.29 3.65
N VAL A 37 17.27 -7.12 4.97
CA VAL A 37 16.25 -6.36 5.71
C VAL A 37 16.86 -5.04 6.17
N ILE A 38 16.22 -3.93 5.81
CA ILE A 38 16.63 -2.58 6.15
C ILE A 38 15.62 -2.02 7.12
N TYR A 39 16.08 -1.58 8.29
CA TYR A 39 15.25 -0.96 9.31
C TYR A 39 15.55 0.54 9.38
N GLY A 40 14.51 1.35 9.24
CA GLY A 40 14.59 2.81 9.19
C GLY A 40 14.33 3.34 7.80
N GLY A 41 13.20 4.02 7.63
CA GLY A 41 12.75 4.65 6.39
C GLY A 41 13.28 6.06 6.18
N THR A 42 14.43 6.42 6.73
CA THR A 42 15.10 7.70 6.44
C THR A 42 15.66 7.70 5.01
N SER A 43 16.17 8.86 4.55
CA SER A 43 16.85 8.97 3.25
C SER A 43 17.97 7.94 3.06
N ALA A 44 18.75 7.64 4.11
CA ALA A 44 19.78 6.62 4.09
C ALA A 44 19.22 5.20 3.87
N GLY A 45 18.17 4.82 4.59
CA GLY A 45 17.56 3.49 4.46
C GLY A 45 16.88 3.28 3.10
N VAL A 46 16.22 4.31 2.59
CA VAL A 46 15.65 4.29 1.23
C VAL A 46 16.77 4.11 0.19
N MET A 47 17.88 4.85 0.32
CA MET A 47 18.99 4.71 -0.62
C MET A 47 19.70 3.36 -0.53
N ALA A 48 19.80 2.77 0.66
CA ALA A 48 20.29 1.40 0.83
C ALA A 48 19.40 0.41 0.07
N ALA A 49 18.07 0.52 0.19
CA ALA A 49 17.13 -0.35 -0.51
C ALA A 49 17.26 -0.24 -2.04
N VAL A 50 17.41 0.99 -2.54
CA VAL A 50 17.66 1.25 -3.97
C VAL A 50 18.95 0.56 -4.43
N GLN A 51 20.04 0.65 -3.65
CA GLN A 51 21.31 0.02 -4.02
C GLN A 51 21.23 -1.50 -4.00
N VAL A 52 20.62 -2.10 -2.96
CA VAL A 52 20.41 -3.55 -2.90
C VAL A 52 19.64 -4.03 -4.12
N ARG A 53 18.59 -3.30 -4.52
CA ARG A 53 17.83 -3.64 -5.72
C ARG A 53 18.65 -3.51 -7.01
N ARG A 54 19.50 -2.47 -7.12
CA ARG A 54 20.42 -2.28 -8.26
C ARG A 54 21.46 -3.39 -8.38
N MET A 55 21.85 -4.00 -7.26
CA MET A 55 22.72 -5.18 -7.23
C MET A 55 21.99 -6.49 -7.59
N GLY A 56 20.72 -6.42 -7.99
CA GLY A 56 19.92 -7.59 -8.35
C GLY A 56 19.45 -8.42 -7.15
N LYS A 57 19.53 -7.87 -5.93
CA LYS A 57 19.11 -8.52 -4.69
C LYS A 57 17.72 -8.08 -4.27
N SER A 58 17.08 -8.90 -3.45
CA SER A 58 15.78 -8.64 -2.83
C SER A 58 15.96 -7.96 -1.48
N CYS A 59 15.07 -7.02 -1.15
CA CYS A 59 15.10 -6.38 0.16
C CYS A 59 13.71 -6.00 0.68
N VAL A 60 13.61 -5.89 2.00
CA VAL A 60 12.48 -5.28 2.70
C VAL A 60 12.98 -4.05 3.45
N LEU A 61 12.28 -2.93 3.29
CA LEU A 61 12.50 -1.71 4.07
C LEU A 61 11.36 -1.57 5.09
N ILE A 62 11.71 -1.42 6.36
CA ILE A 62 10.76 -1.26 7.46
C ILE A 62 10.85 0.17 7.98
N GLU A 63 9.74 0.90 7.91
CA GLU A 63 9.55 2.19 8.56
C GLU A 63 8.48 2.02 9.64
N PRO A 64 8.83 2.15 10.94
CA PRO A 64 7.85 2.02 12.03
C PRO A 64 6.83 3.16 12.05
N GLY A 65 7.19 4.33 11.52
CA GLY A 65 6.32 5.47 11.37
C GLY A 65 5.42 5.40 10.14
N ARG A 66 4.79 6.55 9.83
CA ARG A 66 3.86 6.68 8.69
C ARG A 66 4.50 7.21 7.43
N HIS A 67 5.67 7.85 7.54
CA HIS A 67 6.29 8.59 6.45
C HIS A 67 7.76 8.26 6.35
N LEU A 68 8.24 8.16 5.10
CA LEU A 68 9.66 8.05 4.80
C LEU A 68 10.35 9.42 4.89
N GLY A 69 11.68 9.39 4.97
CA GLY A 69 12.59 10.52 4.88
C GLY A 69 13.08 11.06 6.23
N GLY A 70 12.51 10.64 7.36
CA GLY A 70 13.01 11.00 8.70
C GLY A 70 13.13 12.53 8.91
N LEU A 71 14.26 12.96 9.47
CA LEU A 71 14.57 14.37 9.70
C LEU A 71 14.56 15.22 8.41
N SER A 72 14.85 14.59 7.27
CA SER A 72 14.86 15.27 5.98
C SER A 72 13.45 15.67 5.55
N SER A 73 12.46 14.83 5.84
CA SER A 73 11.04 15.16 5.62
C SER A 73 10.48 16.14 6.65
N SER A 74 11.09 16.27 7.83
CA SER A 74 10.69 17.24 8.85
C SER A 74 11.38 18.61 8.70
N GLY A 75 12.20 18.80 7.67
CA GLY A 75 12.90 20.05 7.41
C GLY A 75 14.16 20.28 8.26
N LEU A 76 14.70 19.23 8.89
CA LEU A 76 15.91 19.31 9.71
C LEU A 76 17.18 18.83 8.98
N GLY A 77 17.04 18.29 7.76
CA GLY A 77 18.15 17.80 6.93
C GLY A 77 18.48 16.34 7.19
#